data_AF-W4VAH5-F1
#
_entry.id   AF-W4VAH5-F1
#
_cell.length_a   1.000
_cell.length_b   1.000
_cell.length_c   1.000
_cell.angle_alpha   90.00
_cell.angle_beta   90.00
_cell.angle_gamma   90.00
#
_symmetry.space_group_name_H-M   'P 1'
#
loop_
_entity.id
_entity.type
_entity.pdbx_description
1 polymer ?
#
loop_
_entity_poly.entity_id
_entity_poly.type
_entity_poly.pdbx_seq_one_letter_code
_entity_poly.pdbx_strand_id
1 'polypeptide(L)'
;MIIDSFGNVSKEVDIAVYDEQYTPYVFQYNALKFIPIEAVAVVIECKSKSPKETSLDDWVKSINQLLPNPSGIVRIVNGFSCAITNKSQLRTRPIKILATIKDCGDKAGENIKEKYGDEFDFIIIKDGDNTFNVLNKNEDKTLEWWAKELNGCEENLKILYTEEGGNRLPKESEKYLEMNSCLKEFIIDYLFADGEDKKCKFEINRTLKDLKIYDSDGKDKNPLLSLNLQLNQLLMLINNPMPFPHFAYAKIFREIIQEAKNKTDEEKNKKSKI
;
A
#
# COMPACT_ATOMS: atom_id res chain seq x y z
N MET A 1 1.08 16.34 -3.27
CA MET A 1 2.43 15.74 -3.34
C MET A 1 2.65 14.90 -2.09
N ILE A 2 3.58 13.96 -2.16
CA ILE A 2 3.97 13.10 -1.04
C ILE A 2 5.43 13.41 -0.68
N ILE A 3 5.74 13.39 0.61
CA ILE A 3 7.07 13.71 1.14
C ILE A 3 7.55 12.64 2.10
N ASP A 4 8.86 12.57 2.28
CA ASP A 4 9.46 11.79 3.37
C ASP A 4 10.28 12.68 4.32
N SER A 5 10.69 12.08 5.44
CA SER A 5 11.52 12.75 6.44
C SER A 5 12.99 12.94 6.04
N PHE A 6 13.38 12.50 4.83
CA PHE A 6 14.72 12.65 4.27
C PHE A 6 14.83 13.79 3.26
N GLY A 7 13.72 14.52 3.03
CA GLY A 7 13.66 15.67 2.15
C GLY A 7 13.29 15.33 0.70
N ASN A 8 12.94 14.07 0.41
CA ASN A 8 12.46 13.70 -0.92
C ASN A 8 10.99 14.11 -1.08
N VAL A 9 10.64 14.50 -2.30
CA VAL A 9 9.28 14.93 -2.67
C VAL A 9 8.89 14.23 -3.98
N SER A 10 7.69 13.68 -4.04
CA SER A 10 7.15 13.11 -5.27
C SER A 10 6.74 14.19 -6.27
N LYS A 11 6.50 13.78 -7.52
CA LYS A 11 5.65 14.58 -8.41
C LYS A 11 4.23 14.72 -7.84
N GLU A 12 3.44 15.61 -8.43
CA GLU A 12 2.02 15.72 -8.09
C GLU A 12 1.30 14.39 -8.31
N VAL A 13 0.37 14.07 -7.40
CA VAL A 13 -0.41 12.83 -7.41
C VAL A 13 -1.87 13.27 -7.53
N ASP A 14 -2.58 12.74 -8.53
CA ASP A 14 -3.96 13.14 -8.80
C ASP A 14 -4.91 12.77 -7.66
N ILE A 15 -4.81 11.54 -7.16
CA ILE A 15 -5.60 11.06 -6.02
C ILE A 15 -4.70 10.27 -5.08
N ALA A 16 -4.72 10.63 -3.79
CA ALA A 16 -4.07 9.87 -2.73
C ALA A 16 -5.11 9.42 -1.71
N VAL A 17 -5.02 8.15 -1.28
CA VAL A 17 -5.76 7.63 -0.13
C VAL A 17 -4.77 7.48 1.01
N TYR A 18 -5.04 8.13 2.13
CA TYR A 18 -4.11 8.22 3.24
C TYR A 18 -4.84 8.27 4.59
N ASP A 19 -4.13 7.89 5.64
CA ASP A 19 -4.62 7.96 7.02
C ASP A 19 -4.38 9.35 7.63
N GLU A 20 -5.43 9.94 8.20
CA GLU A 20 -5.35 11.19 8.98
C GLU A 20 -5.45 10.95 10.50
N GLN A 21 -5.81 9.75 10.95
CA GLN A 21 -6.07 9.50 12.36
C GLN A 21 -4.77 9.34 13.18
N TYR A 22 -3.75 8.70 12.62
CA TYR A 22 -2.47 8.47 13.31
C TYR A 22 -1.28 9.13 12.62
N THR A 23 -1.46 9.57 11.37
CA THR A 23 -0.61 10.59 10.76
C THR A 23 -1.35 11.92 10.65
N PRO A 24 -1.44 12.68 11.75
CA PRO A 24 -2.37 13.80 11.86
C PRO A 24 -1.95 15.04 11.05
N TYR A 25 -0.76 15.03 10.42
CA TYR A 25 -0.20 16.25 9.84
C TYR A 25 0.00 16.16 8.33
N VAL A 26 -0.86 16.88 7.61
CA VAL A 26 -0.66 17.23 6.19
C VAL A 26 -0.05 18.63 6.15
N PHE A 27 1.16 18.77 5.62
CA PHE A 27 1.77 20.09 5.48
C PHE A 27 1.11 20.83 4.33
N GLN A 28 0.49 21.98 4.64
CA GLN A 28 -0.17 22.79 3.65
C GLN A 28 0.59 24.10 3.41
N TYR A 29 0.88 24.38 2.13
CA TYR A 29 1.41 25.65 1.69
C TYR A 29 0.53 26.18 0.55
N ASN A 30 -0.26 27.22 0.83
CA ASN A 30 -1.34 27.69 -0.04
C ASN A 30 -2.31 26.55 -0.41
N ALA A 31 -2.44 26.26 -1.70
CA ALA A 31 -3.27 25.17 -2.22
C ALA A 31 -2.54 23.82 -2.24
N LEU A 32 -1.23 23.79 -2.00
CA LEU A 32 -0.42 22.57 -2.07
C LEU A 32 -0.47 21.82 -0.75
N LYS A 33 -0.78 20.53 -0.84
CA LYS A 33 -0.70 19.57 0.27
C LYS A 33 0.49 18.65 0.07
N PHE A 34 1.30 18.52 1.12
CA PHE A 34 2.38 17.56 1.24
C PHE A 34 1.98 16.54 2.31
N ILE A 35 1.73 15.32 1.86
CA ILE A 35 1.30 14.22 2.72
C ILE A 35 2.54 13.39 3.05
N PRO A 36 2.83 13.12 4.33
CA PRO A 36 3.88 12.18 4.72
C PRO A 36 3.67 10.81 4.09
N ILE A 37 4.72 10.20 3.54
CA ILE A 37 4.65 8.85 2.94
C ILE A 37 4.15 7.80 3.93
N GLU A 38 4.40 7.98 5.24
CA GLU A 38 3.91 7.11 6.31
C GLU A 38 2.37 7.00 6.37
N ALA A 39 1.66 8.03 5.90
CA ALA A 39 0.21 8.07 5.87
C ALA A 39 -0.40 7.39 4.63
N VAL A 40 0.36 7.28 3.54
CA VAL A 40 -0.20 7.03 2.21
C VAL A 40 -0.37 5.53 1.97
N ALA A 41 -1.62 5.10 1.79
CA ALA A 41 -1.97 3.73 1.46
C ALA A 41 -2.06 3.49 -0.06
N VAL A 42 -2.62 4.46 -0.81
CA VAL A 42 -2.85 4.33 -2.26
C VAL A 42 -2.50 5.63 -2.97
N VAL A 43 -1.88 5.53 -4.13
CA VAL A 43 -1.66 6.63 -5.08
C VAL A 43 -2.25 6.27 -6.43
N ILE A 44 -2.97 7.21 -7.03
CA ILE A 44 -3.63 7.02 -8.31
C ILE A 44 -3.18 8.13 -9.25
N GLU A 45 -2.71 7.72 -10.42
CA GLU A 45 -2.41 8.59 -11.54
C GLU A 45 -3.51 8.43 -12.61
N CYS A 46 -4.06 9.55 -13.07
CA CYS A 46 -5.16 9.60 -14.03
C CYS A 46 -4.67 10.16 -15.37
N LYS A 47 -4.87 9.40 -16.45
CA LYS A 47 -4.53 9.81 -17.81
C LYS A 47 -5.77 9.78 -18.70
N SER A 48 -6.09 10.92 -19.31
CA SER A 48 -7.26 11.05 -20.18
C SER A 48 -7.10 10.36 -21.55
N LYS A 49 -5.89 9.93 -21.87
CA LYS A 49 -5.46 9.34 -23.14
C LYS A 49 -4.38 8.29 -22.85
N SER A 50 -4.08 7.46 -23.85
CA SER A 50 -3.00 6.47 -23.74
C SER A 50 -1.71 7.16 -23.31
N PRO A 51 -1.08 6.71 -22.20
CA PRO A 51 -0.05 7.48 -21.53
C PRO A 51 1.26 7.52 -22.32
N LYS A 52 1.95 8.67 -22.26
CA LYS A 52 3.33 8.79 -22.73
C LYS A 52 4.29 8.17 -21.71
N GLU A 53 5.04 7.17 -22.15
CA GLU A 53 5.93 6.31 -21.35
C GLU A 53 6.87 7.10 -20.43
N THR A 54 7.64 8.06 -20.98
CA THR A 54 8.63 8.83 -20.23
C THR A 54 8.04 9.61 -19.04
N SER A 55 6.81 10.10 -19.18
CA SER A 55 6.17 10.90 -18.11
C SER A 55 5.72 10.06 -16.92
N LEU A 56 5.29 8.81 -17.18
CA LEU A 56 4.86 7.88 -16.14
C LEU A 56 6.05 7.29 -15.40
N ASP A 57 7.12 6.93 -16.11
CA ASP A 57 8.32 6.37 -15.47
C ASP A 57 8.90 7.33 -14.43
N ASP A 58 9.02 8.61 -14.78
CA ASP A 58 9.50 9.61 -13.85
C ASP A 58 8.54 9.82 -12.67
N TRP A 59 7.23 9.71 -12.90
CA TRP A 59 6.24 9.80 -11.82
C TRP A 59 6.39 8.62 -10.87
N VAL A 60 6.48 7.40 -11.38
CA VAL A 60 6.64 6.20 -10.56
C VAL A 60 7.98 6.24 -9.80
N LYS A 61 9.08 6.63 -10.46
CA LYS A 61 10.38 6.84 -9.80
C LYS A 61 10.28 7.84 -8.65
N SER A 62 9.53 8.94 -8.84
CA SER A 62 9.36 9.96 -7.80
C SER A 62 8.59 9.46 -6.56
N ILE A 63 7.78 8.42 -6.71
CA ILE A 63 7.08 7.75 -5.60
C ILE A 63 7.98 6.67 -4.99
N ASN A 64 8.62 5.83 -5.82
CA ASN A 64 9.46 4.73 -5.38
C ASN A 64 10.69 5.18 -4.56
N GLN A 65 11.18 6.40 -4.78
CA GLN A 65 12.31 6.96 -4.02
C GLN A 65 11.95 7.39 -2.59
N LEU A 66 10.65 7.52 -2.26
CA LEU A 66 10.22 7.98 -0.94
C LEU A 66 10.44 6.88 0.11
N LEU A 67 11.00 7.26 1.25
CA LEU A 67 11.38 6.33 2.31
C LEU A 67 10.60 6.59 3.60
N PRO A 68 9.64 5.72 3.97
CA PRO A 68 8.98 5.77 5.27
C PRO A 68 9.98 5.64 6.41
N ASN A 69 9.78 6.40 7.49
CA ASN A 69 10.66 6.39 8.65
C ASN A 69 10.00 5.69 9.85
N PRO A 70 10.50 4.52 10.29
CA PRO A 70 9.88 3.73 11.35
C PRO A 70 10.21 4.22 12.77
N SER A 71 10.68 5.46 12.94
CA SER A 71 11.02 6.03 14.26
C SER A 71 9.82 6.62 15.01
N GLY A 72 8.60 6.53 14.45
CA GLY A 72 7.39 7.00 15.11
C GLY A 72 7.09 6.22 16.39
N ILE A 73 6.74 6.95 17.45
CA ILE A 73 6.45 6.42 18.78
C ILE A 73 4.98 6.71 19.11
N VAL A 74 4.25 5.68 19.53
CA VAL A 74 2.82 5.76 19.83
C VAL A 74 2.49 4.98 21.10
N ARG A 75 1.43 5.40 21.81
CA ARG A 75 0.84 4.61 22.89
C ARG A 75 -0.18 3.64 22.32
N ILE A 76 -0.04 2.37 22.67
CA ILE A 76 -1.02 1.31 22.42
C ILE A 76 -1.60 0.80 23.75
N VAL A 77 -2.59 -0.08 23.69
CA VAL A 77 -3.25 -0.64 24.89
C VAL A 77 -2.23 -1.24 25.87
N ASN A 78 -1.20 -1.92 25.35
CA ASN A 78 -0.20 -2.62 26.15
C ASN A 78 1.02 -1.76 26.53
N GLY A 79 1.00 -0.44 26.28
CA GLY A 79 2.11 0.47 26.63
C GLY A 79 2.53 1.36 25.48
N PHE A 80 3.84 1.50 25.26
CA PHE A 80 4.40 2.27 24.15
C PHE A 80 4.94 1.33 23.08
N SER A 81 4.81 1.72 21.82
CA SER A 81 5.35 0.99 20.68
C SER A 81 6.05 1.95 19.73
N CYS A 82 7.10 1.45 19.08
CA CYS A 82 7.82 2.13 18.02
C CYS A 82 7.72 1.28 16.76
N ALA A 83 7.55 1.89 15.59
CA ALA A 83 7.38 1.14 14.34
C ALA A 83 8.60 0.25 14.02
N ILE A 84 9.81 0.64 14.46
CA ILE A 84 11.02 -0.20 14.33
C ILE A 84 10.93 -1.55 15.05
N THR A 85 10.07 -1.63 16.07
CA THR A 85 9.80 -2.88 16.82
C THR A 85 8.57 -3.62 16.28
N ASN A 86 7.86 -3.04 15.31
CA ASN A 86 6.72 -3.68 14.67
C ASN A 86 7.19 -4.69 13.63
N LYS A 87 7.03 -5.96 13.96
CA LYS A 87 7.41 -7.08 13.10
C LYS A 87 6.53 -7.23 11.85
N SER A 88 5.29 -6.75 11.92
CA SER A 88 4.31 -6.88 10.83
C SER A 88 4.45 -5.78 9.76
N GLN A 89 5.03 -4.64 10.11
CA GLN A 89 5.13 -3.48 9.22
C GLN A 89 6.26 -2.53 9.62
N LEU A 90 7.29 -2.46 8.76
CA LEU A 90 8.42 -1.53 8.89
C LEU A 90 8.31 -0.34 7.93
N ARG A 91 7.53 -0.48 6.86
CA ARG A 91 7.19 0.58 5.90
C ARG A 91 5.79 0.35 5.34
N THR A 92 5.23 1.35 4.68
CA THR A 92 4.07 1.17 3.80
C THR A 92 4.48 1.59 2.40
N ARG A 93 4.53 0.64 1.46
CA ARG A 93 4.60 0.95 0.03
C ARG A 93 3.19 1.30 -0.43
N PRO A 94 2.94 2.50 -0.97
CA PRO A 94 1.64 2.81 -1.54
C PRO A 94 1.28 1.84 -2.67
N ILE A 95 0.02 1.41 -2.69
CA ILE A 95 -0.57 0.70 -3.82
C ILE A 95 -0.67 1.72 -4.96
N LYS A 96 -0.05 1.41 -6.11
CA LYS A 96 -0.03 2.28 -7.28
C LYS A 96 -1.11 1.87 -8.26
N ILE A 97 -2.00 2.80 -8.59
CA ILE A 97 -3.08 2.59 -9.54
C ILE A 97 -2.91 3.55 -10.72
N LEU A 98 -2.93 3.02 -11.94
CA LEU A 98 -3.05 3.81 -13.16
C LEU A 98 -4.50 3.75 -13.64
N ALA A 99 -5.16 4.91 -13.75
CA ALA A 99 -6.47 5.02 -14.36
C ALA A 99 -6.34 5.70 -15.73
N THR A 100 -6.73 5.01 -16.80
CA THR A 100 -6.59 5.51 -18.17
C THR A 100 -7.84 5.28 -19.01
N ILE A 101 -8.02 6.12 -20.03
CA ILE A 101 -9.04 5.95 -21.06
C ILE A 101 -8.33 5.42 -22.31
N LYS A 102 -8.89 4.36 -22.92
CA LYS A 102 -8.37 3.83 -24.17
C LYS A 102 -8.60 4.82 -25.31
N ASP A 103 -7.55 5.19 -26.03
CA ASP A 103 -7.69 6.08 -27.18
C ASP A 103 -8.40 5.38 -28.34
N CYS A 104 -9.32 6.08 -29.01
CA CYS A 104 -10.11 5.58 -30.14
C CYS A 104 -9.28 5.23 -31.39
N GLY A 105 -7.95 5.44 -31.36
CA GLY A 105 -7.01 5.25 -32.45
C GLY A 105 -5.96 4.16 -32.23
N ASP A 106 -5.97 3.47 -31.10
CA ASP A 106 -4.99 2.42 -30.76
C ASP A 106 -5.25 1.14 -31.56
N LYS A 107 -4.95 1.20 -32.86
CA LYS A 107 -4.77 0.04 -33.75
C LYS A 107 -3.35 -0.52 -33.59
N ALA A 108 -2.95 -0.87 -32.38
CA ALA A 108 -1.75 -1.65 -32.07
C ALA A 108 -1.87 -2.05 -30.60
N GLY A 109 -2.07 -3.31 -30.24
CA GLY A 109 -0.98 -4.28 -30.28
C GLY A 109 -0.03 -4.15 -29.09
N GLU A 110 0.01 -3.01 -28.38
CA GLU A 110 0.79 -2.88 -27.13
C GLU A 110 -0.07 -3.32 -25.94
N ASN A 111 0.34 -4.42 -25.31
CA ASN A 111 -0.28 -4.91 -24.09
C ASN A 111 0.08 -3.95 -22.94
N ILE A 112 -0.83 -3.02 -22.60
CA ILE A 112 -0.69 -2.08 -21.46
C ILE A 112 -0.28 -2.83 -20.17
N LYS A 113 -0.74 -4.08 -19.99
CA LYS A 113 -0.35 -4.94 -18.87
C LYS A 113 1.14 -5.25 -18.88
N GLU A 114 1.73 -5.54 -20.04
CA GLU A 114 3.15 -5.85 -20.16
C GLU A 114 4.00 -4.60 -19.98
N LYS A 115 3.53 -3.47 -20.50
CA LYS A 115 4.25 -2.20 -20.45
C LYS A 115 4.33 -1.61 -19.04
N TYR A 116 3.21 -1.61 -18.31
CA TYR A 116 3.10 -0.89 -17.03
C TYR A 116 2.81 -1.79 -15.82
N GLY A 117 2.59 -3.09 -16.03
CA GLY A 117 2.19 -4.01 -14.95
C GLY A 117 3.27 -4.31 -13.92
N ASP A 118 4.54 -3.96 -14.19
CA ASP A 118 5.62 -4.03 -13.18
C ASP A 118 5.62 -2.81 -12.27
N GLU A 119 5.20 -1.65 -12.78
CA GLU A 119 5.28 -0.38 -12.07
C GLU A 119 3.99 -0.03 -11.31
N PHE A 120 2.85 -0.54 -11.78
CA PHE A 120 1.53 -0.34 -11.20
C PHE A 120 0.91 -1.66 -10.73
N ASP A 121 0.34 -1.63 -9.53
CA ASP A 121 -0.34 -2.78 -8.93
C ASP A 121 -1.69 -3.06 -9.61
N PHE A 122 -2.41 -1.99 -9.96
CA PHE A 122 -3.65 -2.05 -10.72
C PHE A 122 -3.63 -1.06 -11.89
N ILE A 123 -4.17 -1.48 -13.02
CA ILE A 123 -4.43 -0.61 -14.17
C ILE A 123 -5.91 -0.69 -14.52
N ILE A 124 -6.60 0.44 -14.41
CA ILE A 124 -8.00 0.60 -14.73
C ILE A 124 -8.10 1.25 -16.10
N ILE A 125 -8.72 0.56 -17.05
CA ILE A 125 -8.89 1.03 -18.42
C ILE A 125 -10.38 1.19 -18.69
N LYS A 126 -10.80 2.41 -19.04
CA LYS A 126 -12.13 2.62 -19.63
C LYS A 126 -12.06 2.31 -21.13
N ASP A 127 -12.79 1.30 -21.56
CA ASP A 127 -12.88 0.87 -22.96
C ASP A 127 -14.33 1.07 -23.42
N GLY A 128 -14.62 2.07 -24.25
CA GLY A 128 -15.99 2.34 -24.73
C GLY A 128 -16.98 2.90 -23.68
N ASP A 129 -18.28 2.74 -23.96
CA ASP A 129 -19.37 3.26 -23.13
C ASP A 129 -19.63 2.35 -21.93
N ASN A 130 -19.20 2.80 -20.75
CA ASN A 130 -19.40 2.20 -19.42
C ASN A 130 -18.76 0.82 -19.17
N THR A 131 -17.87 0.33 -20.04
CA THR A 131 -17.07 -0.87 -19.76
C THR A 131 -15.68 -0.52 -19.21
N PHE A 132 -15.34 -1.16 -18.08
CA PHE A 132 -14.04 -1.02 -17.42
C PHE A 132 -13.32 -2.36 -17.40
N ASN A 133 -12.04 -2.33 -17.74
CA ASN A 133 -11.13 -3.47 -17.58
C ASN A 133 -10.14 -3.15 -16.46
N VAL A 134 -9.94 -4.11 -15.56
CA VAL A 134 -8.96 -3.99 -14.47
C VAL A 134 -7.88 -5.04 -14.69
N LEU A 135 -6.63 -4.60 -14.76
CA LEU A 135 -5.47 -5.44 -14.92
C LEU A 135 -4.66 -5.42 -13.63
N ASN A 136 -4.27 -6.60 -13.17
CA ASN A 136 -3.32 -6.77 -12.08
C ASN A 136 -2.31 -7.85 -12.51
N LYS A 137 -1.01 -7.52 -12.49
CA LYS A 137 0.07 -8.44 -12.88
C LYS A 137 0.33 -9.51 -11.82
N ASN A 138 0.05 -9.18 -10.57
CA ASN A 138 0.34 -9.97 -9.38
C ASN A 138 -0.94 -10.57 -8.77
N GLU A 139 -2.01 -10.76 -9.55
CA GLU A 139 -3.28 -11.26 -9.03
C GLU A 139 -3.22 -12.71 -8.54
N ASP A 140 -2.35 -13.51 -9.15
CA ASP A 140 -2.07 -14.89 -8.75
C ASP A 140 -1.05 -14.98 -7.58
N LYS A 141 -0.49 -13.84 -7.13
CA LYS A 141 0.39 -13.83 -5.95
C LYS A 141 -0.43 -14.00 -4.68
N THR A 142 0.15 -14.70 -3.71
CA THR A 142 -0.48 -14.94 -2.42
C THR A 142 -0.62 -13.67 -1.60
N LEU A 143 -1.57 -13.62 -0.68
CA LEU A 143 -1.70 -12.52 0.28
C LEU A 143 -0.46 -12.40 1.17
N GLU A 144 0.25 -13.51 1.44
CA GLU A 144 1.54 -13.44 2.13
C GLU A 144 2.57 -12.65 1.32
N TRP A 145 2.66 -12.89 0.00
CA TRP A 145 3.54 -12.11 -0.88
C TRP A 145 3.17 -10.63 -0.84
N TRP A 146 1.88 -10.30 -0.98
CA TRP A 146 1.40 -8.92 -0.93
C TRP A 146 1.73 -8.23 0.40
N ALA A 147 1.56 -8.92 1.52
CA ALA A 147 1.89 -8.36 2.82
C ALA A 147 3.38 -8.06 2.96
N LYS A 148 4.27 -8.94 2.51
CA LYS A 148 5.72 -8.69 2.52
C LYS A 148 6.08 -7.51 1.62
N GLU A 149 5.53 -7.50 0.41
CA GLU A 149 5.79 -6.48 -0.60
C GLU A 149 5.35 -5.09 -0.14
N LEU A 150 4.15 -4.98 0.45
CA LEU A 150 3.58 -3.71 0.89
C LEU A 150 4.19 -3.22 2.21
N ASN A 151 4.56 -4.13 3.12
CA ASN A 151 4.96 -3.77 4.48
C ASN A 151 6.48 -3.76 4.72
N GLY A 152 7.27 -4.28 3.78
CA GLY A 152 8.74 -4.36 3.87
C GLY A 152 9.27 -5.22 5.02
N CYS A 153 8.48 -6.20 5.46
CA CYS A 153 8.89 -7.18 6.47
C CYS A 153 9.12 -8.54 5.81
N GLU A 154 10.21 -9.22 6.18
CA GLU A 154 10.49 -10.59 5.74
C GLU A 154 9.90 -11.66 6.67
N GLU A 155 9.45 -11.28 7.88
CA GLU A 155 8.78 -12.23 8.77
C GLU A 155 7.52 -12.76 8.06
N ASN A 156 7.46 -14.08 7.89
CA ASN A 156 6.26 -14.75 7.37
C ASN A 156 5.04 -14.32 8.21
N LEU A 157 3.88 -14.19 7.57
CA LEU A 157 2.57 -14.09 8.23
C LEU A 157 2.30 -15.39 8.99
N LYS A 158 3.00 -15.59 10.11
CA LYS A 158 2.77 -16.70 11.01
C LYS A 158 1.53 -16.34 11.80
N ILE A 159 0.41 -16.95 11.46
CA ILE A 159 -0.72 -17.01 12.37
C ILE A 159 -0.29 -17.95 13.51
N LEU A 160 0.39 -17.40 14.51
CA LEU A 160 0.89 -18.18 15.64
C LEU A 160 -0.28 -18.53 16.55
N TYR A 161 -0.59 -19.83 16.62
CA TYR A 161 -1.33 -20.39 17.75
C TYR A 161 -0.30 -20.98 18.70
N THR A 162 -0.07 -20.31 19.83
CA THR A 162 0.72 -20.88 20.92
C THR A 162 -0.24 -21.55 21.89
N GLU A 163 -0.10 -22.88 22.06
CA GLU A 163 -0.81 -23.61 23.11
C GLU A 163 -0.50 -23.06 24.52
N GLU A 164 0.67 -22.43 24.71
CA GLU A 164 1.12 -21.89 25.99
C GLU A 164 0.33 -20.65 26.46
N GLY A 165 -0.64 -20.16 25.69
CA GLY A 165 -1.41 -18.95 25.98
C GLY A 165 -2.93 -19.13 26.06
N GLY A 166 -3.48 -20.34 25.99
CA GLY A 166 -4.90 -20.57 26.34
C GLY A 166 -5.96 -20.01 25.40
N ASN A 167 -5.66 -19.72 24.14
CA ASN A 167 -6.70 -19.47 23.14
C ASN A 167 -7.22 -20.81 22.60
N ARG A 168 -8.11 -21.47 23.36
CA ARG A 168 -9.08 -22.39 22.72
C ARG A 168 -9.90 -21.55 21.76
N LEU A 169 -10.22 -22.09 20.58
CA LEU A 169 -11.31 -21.58 19.75
C LEU A 169 -12.49 -21.30 20.70
N PRO A 170 -13.02 -20.06 20.78
CA PRO A 170 -14.15 -19.77 21.67
C PRO A 170 -15.25 -20.79 21.38
N LYS A 171 -15.92 -21.36 22.39
CA LYS A 171 -16.97 -22.38 22.16
C LYS A 171 -18.05 -21.93 21.17
N GLU A 172 -18.24 -20.63 21.02
CA GLU A 172 -19.13 -20.02 20.03
C GLU A 172 -18.64 -20.19 18.59
N SER A 173 -17.32 -20.23 18.35
CA SER A 173 -16.70 -20.48 17.04
C SER A 173 -16.90 -21.92 16.54
N GLU A 174 -17.04 -22.91 17.44
CA GLU A 174 -17.44 -24.29 17.10
C GLU A 174 -18.85 -24.35 16.50
N LYS A 175 -19.75 -23.46 16.93
CA LYS A 175 -21.10 -23.35 16.36
C LYS A 175 -21.10 -22.77 14.93
N TYR A 176 -20.21 -21.81 14.64
CA TYR A 176 -20.04 -21.25 13.29
C TYR A 176 -19.44 -22.28 12.31
N LEU A 177 -18.59 -23.18 12.82
CA LEU A 177 -18.01 -24.30 12.07
C LEU A 177 -19.03 -25.34 11.62
N GLU A 178 -20.10 -25.52 12.38
CA GLU A 178 -21.21 -26.42 12.01
C GLU A 178 -22.16 -25.79 11.00
N MET A 179 -22.30 -24.47 11.00
CA MET A 179 -23.26 -23.72 10.18
C MET A 179 -22.73 -23.30 8.79
N ASN A 180 -21.41 -23.34 8.55
CA ASN A 180 -20.81 -22.91 7.29
C ASN A 180 -19.81 -23.94 6.76
N SER A 181 -20.18 -24.67 5.71
CA SER A 181 -19.29 -25.63 5.04
C SER A 181 -17.97 -24.99 4.58
N CYS A 182 -18.01 -23.76 4.07
CA CYS A 182 -16.82 -23.01 3.67
C CYS A 182 -15.91 -22.60 4.83
N LEU A 183 -16.47 -22.27 6.01
CA LEU A 183 -15.65 -22.02 7.22
C LEU A 183 -15.01 -23.32 7.70
N LYS A 184 -15.71 -24.44 7.55
CA LYS A 184 -15.22 -25.77 7.91
C LYS A 184 -14.02 -26.18 7.06
N GLU A 185 -14.08 -25.99 5.74
CA GLU A 185 -12.91 -26.20 4.86
C GLU A 185 -11.75 -25.25 5.21
N PHE A 186 -12.04 -23.96 5.43
CA PHE A 186 -11.02 -22.97 5.82
C PHE A 186 -10.33 -23.30 7.15
N ILE A 187 -11.07 -23.88 8.11
CA ILE A 187 -10.57 -24.20 9.45
C ILE A 187 -9.95 -25.61 9.52
N ILE A 188 -10.39 -26.57 8.72
CA ILE A 188 -9.80 -27.92 8.63
C ILE A 188 -8.36 -27.83 8.10
N ASP A 189 -8.10 -27.01 7.09
CA ASP A 189 -6.73 -26.67 6.63
C ASP A 189 -5.89 -26.02 7.73
N TYR A 190 -6.55 -25.40 8.71
CA TYR A 190 -5.95 -24.62 9.80
C TYR A 190 -5.68 -25.43 11.08
N LEU A 191 -6.38 -26.56 11.31
CA LEU A 191 -6.24 -27.39 12.52
C LEU A 191 -5.47 -28.71 12.32
N PHE A 192 -5.37 -29.24 11.09
CA PHE A 192 -4.86 -30.61 10.85
C PHE A 192 -3.57 -30.68 10.02
N ALA A 193 -2.63 -29.76 10.23
CA ALA A 193 -1.26 -29.95 9.76
C ALA A 193 -0.55 -30.98 10.67
N ASP A 194 -0.57 -32.25 10.25
CA ASP A 194 -0.01 -33.41 10.96
C ASP A 194 1.48 -33.26 11.32
N GLY A 195 1.82 -33.64 12.57
CA GLY A 195 3.19 -33.91 13.01
C GLY A 195 3.51 -33.37 14.41
N GLU A 196 4.14 -34.19 15.24
CA GLU A 196 4.43 -33.99 16.68
C GLU A 196 5.29 -32.76 17.08
N ASP A 197 5.49 -31.78 16.21
CA ASP A 197 6.07 -30.47 16.53
C ASP A 197 5.00 -29.38 16.42
N LYS A 198 4.58 -28.85 17.59
CA LYS A 198 3.50 -27.87 17.79
C LYS A 198 3.75 -26.49 17.16
N LYS A 199 3.91 -26.41 15.84
CA LYS A 199 3.84 -25.19 15.03
C LYS A 199 3.11 -25.50 13.74
N CYS A 200 1.79 -25.38 13.75
CA CYS A 200 1.02 -25.34 12.50
C CYS A 200 1.48 -24.12 11.69
N LYS A 201 2.22 -24.35 10.61
CA LYS A 201 2.64 -23.31 9.66
C LYS A 201 1.52 -23.16 8.63
N PHE A 202 0.65 -22.18 8.82
CA PHE A 202 -0.36 -21.85 7.81
C PHE A 202 0.29 -20.95 6.74
N GLU A 203 0.20 -21.37 5.48
CA GLU A 203 0.56 -20.51 4.34
C GLU A 203 -0.72 -19.86 3.83
N ILE A 204 -0.77 -18.53 3.84
CA ILE A 204 -1.93 -17.78 3.32
C ILE A 204 -1.88 -17.86 1.79
N ASN A 205 -2.36 -18.98 1.25
CA ASN A 205 -2.29 -19.30 -0.18
C ASN A 205 -3.38 -18.63 -1.02
N ARG A 206 -4.29 -17.90 -0.38
CA ARG A 206 -5.30 -17.09 -1.07
C ARG A 206 -4.62 -15.99 -1.88
N THR A 207 -5.21 -15.68 -3.02
CA THR A 207 -4.70 -14.70 -3.99
C THR A 207 -5.77 -13.64 -4.25
N LEU A 208 -5.40 -12.54 -4.92
CA LEU A 208 -6.39 -11.54 -5.32
C LEU A 208 -7.32 -12.05 -6.43
N LYS A 209 -6.88 -13.03 -7.22
CA LYS A 209 -7.70 -13.69 -8.23
C LYS A 209 -8.92 -14.38 -7.63
N ASP A 210 -8.78 -14.93 -6.42
CA ASP A 210 -9.88 -15.57 -5.68
C ASP A 210 -11.00 -14.59 -5.30
N LEU A 211 -10.75 -13.28 -5.37
CA LEU A 211 -11.71 -12.21 -5.06
C LEU A 211 -12.45 -11.68 -6.30
N LYS A 212 -12.15 -12.20 -7.49
CA LYS A 212 -12.87 -11.83 -8.71
C LYS A 212 -14.27 -12.42 -8.74
N ILE A 213 -15.22 -11.64 -9.26
CA ILE A 213 -16.60 -12.06 -9.42
C ILE A 213 -16.79 -12.62 -10.82
N TYR A 214 -16.73 -13.93 -10.93
CA TYR A 214 -16.89 -14.62 -12.21
C TYR A 214 -18.37 -14.79 -12.60
N ASP A 215 -18.66 -14.69 -13.89
CA ASP A 215 -19.90 -15.22 -14.47
C ASP A 215 -19.80 -16.73 -14.72
N SER A 216 -20.87 -17.32 -15.28
CA SER A 216 -20.93 -18.74 -15.63
C SER A 216 -19.88 -19.16 -16.66
N ASP A 217 -19.35 -18.22 -17.43
CA ASP A 217 -18.35 -18.46 -18.47
C ASP A 217 -16.91 -18.23 -17.95
N GLY A 218 -16.75 -17.97 -16.64
CA GLY A 218 -15.46 -17.75 -16.00
C GLY A 218 -14.84 -16.38 -16.31
N LYS A 219 -15.63 -15.42 -16.83
CA LYS A 219 -15.17 -14.04 -17.05
C LYS A 219 -15.52 -13.17 -15.86
N ASP A 220 -14.68 -12.17 -15.58
CA ASP A 220 -14.96 -11.20 -14.54
C ASP A 220 -16.20 -10.36 -14.92
N LYS A 221 -17.32 -10.67 -14.25
CA LYS A 221 -18.64 -10.08 -14.50
C LYS A 221 -18.71 -8.62 -14.07
N ASN A 222 -17.93 -8.25 -13.05
CA ASN A 222 -17.94 -6.89 -12.50
C ASN A 222 -16.53 -6.47 -12.06
N PRO A 223 -15.70 -5.99 -13.01
CA PRO A 223 -14.31 -5.63 -12.73
C PRO A 223 -14.13 -4.57 -11.65
N LEU A 224 -15.08 -3.64 -11.50
CA LEU A 224 -15.01 -2.60 -10.46
C LEU A 224 -15.33 -3.16 -9.07
N LEU A 225 -16.29 -4.07 -8.96
CA LEU A 225 -16.59 -4.73 -7.69
C LEU A 225 -15.46 -5.69 -7.31
N SER A 226 -14.91 -6.44 -8.27
CA SER A 226 -13.70 -7.25 -8.09
C SER A 226 -12.53 -6.40 -7.58
N LEU A 227 -12.26 -5.24 -8.21
CA LEU A 227 -11.26 -4.28 -7.74
C LEU A 227 -11.54 -3.81 -6.32
N ASN A 228 -12.79 -3.50 -5.97
CA ASN A 228 -13.14 -3.02 -4.63
C ASN A 228 -12.83 -4.08 -3.56
N LEU A 229 -13.19 -5.34 -3.80
CA LEU A 229 -12.88 -6.46 -2.91
C LEU A 229 -11.37 -6.65 -2.77
N GLN A 230 -10.64 -6.64 -3.89
CA GLN A 230 -9.19 -6.79 -3.92
C GLN A 230 -8.48 -5.65 -3.19
N LEU A 231 -8.84 -4.40 -3.48
CA LEU A 231 -8.23 -3.23 -2.87
C LEU A 231 -8.51 -3.21 -1.36
N ASN A 232 -9.75 -3.45 -0.93
CA ASN A 232 -10.08 -3.52 0.49
C ASN A 232 -9.29 -4.65 1.18
N GLN A 233 -9.12 -5.80 0.54
CA GLN A 233 -8.29 -6.87 1.09
C GLN A 233 -6.82 -6.44 1.26
N LEU A 234 -6.25 -5.72 0.30
CA LEU A 234 -4.88 -5.19 0.43
C LEU A 234 -4.78 -4.09 1.49
N LEU A 235 -5.80 -3.24 1.62
CA LEU A 235 -5.86 -2.24 2.69
C LEU A 235 -5.94 -2.89 4.08
N MET A 236 -6.47 -4.11 4.20
CA MET A 236 -6.39 -4.88 5.45
C MET A 236 -4.99 -5.45 5.73
N LEU A 237 -4.14 -5.63 4.70
CA LEU A 237 -2.75 -6.09 4.85
C LEU A 237 -1.79 -4.95 5.17
N ILE A 238 -2.10 -3.74 4.70
CA ILE A 238 -1.40 -2.53 5.11
C ILE A 238 -1.97 -2.18 6.48
N ASN A 239 -1.28 -2.64 7.53
CA ASN A 239 -1.77 -2.54 8.88
C ASN A 239 -2.06 -1.08 9.27
N ASN A 240 -2.96 -0.93 10.24
CA ASN A 240 -3.25 0.29 10.97
C ASN A 240 -1.98 1.13 11.18
N PRO A 241 -2.12 2.45 11.01
CA PRO A 241 -1.14 3.31 10.36
C PRO A 241 0.21 3.33 11.02
N MET A 242 1.22 3.49 10.15
CA MET A 242 2.58 3.76 10.56
C MET A 242 2.59 4.97 11.50
N PRO A 243 3.06 4.81 12.74
CA PRO A 243 3.17 5.93 13.68
C PRO A 243 3.96 7.08 13.06
N PHE A 244 3.42 8.29 13.13
CA PHE A 244 4.06 9.45 12.51
C PHE A 244 5.41 9.80 13.19
N PRO A 245 6.53 9.86 12.44
CA PRO A 245 7.86 10.09 12.99
C PRO A 245 8.13 11.59 13.20
N HIS A 246 7.44 12.19 14.17
CA HIS A 246 7.49 13.63 14.49
C HIS A 246 8.92 14.18 14.59
N PHE A 247 9.83 13.47 15.26
CA PHE A 247 11.21 13.90 15.44
C PHE A 247 12.00 13.95 14.13
N ALA A 248 11.74 13.03 13.20
CA ALA A 248 12.41 13.00 11.91
C ALA A 248 11.99 14.20 11.06
N TYR A 249 10.68 14.47 10.97
CA TYR A 249 10.17 15.65 10.27
C TYR A 249 10.62 16.97 10.92
N ALA A 250 10.61 17.06 12.25
CA ALA A 250 11.11 18.25 12.95
C ALA A 250 12.62 18.49 12.71
N LYS A 251 13.41 17.43 12.50
CA LYS A 251 14.83 17.54 12.15
C LYS A 251 15.00 18.12 10.75
N ILE A 252 14.35 17.56 9.73
CA ILE A 252 14.53 18.03 8.35
C ILE A 252 14.04 19.47 8.17
N PHE A 253 12.95 19.90 8.81
CA PHE A 253 12.52 21.30 8.72
C PHE A 253 13.51 22.26 9.37
N ARG A 254 14.16 21.88 10.47
CA ARG A 254 15.23 22.69 11.06
C ARG A 254 16.42 22.84 10.11
N GLU A 255 16.81 21.75 9.45
CA GLU A 255 17.89 21.74 8.47
C GLU A 255 17.56 22.66 7.28
N ILE A 256 16.35 22.55 6.71
CA ILE A 256 15.87 23.42 5.63
C ILE A 256 15.90 24.91 6.03
N ILE A 257 15.42 25.24 7.24
CA ILE A 257 15.45 26.62 7.75
C ILE A 257 16.89 27.14 7.88
N GLN A 258 17.81 26.30 8.37
CA GLN A 258 19.20 26.68 8.54
C GLN A 258 19.89 26.91 7.19
N GLU A 259 19.65 26.05 6.21
CA GLU A 259 20.16 26.21 4.84
C GLU A 259 19.65 27.48 4.18
N ALA A 260 18.36 27.80 4.34
CA ALA A 260 17.76 29.03 3.80
C ALA A 260 18.39 30.29 4.40
N LYS A 261 18.67 30.29 5.72
CA LYS A 261 19.38 31.38 6.39
C LYS A 261 20.80 31.55 5.85
N ASN A 262 21.56 30.45 5.76
CA ASN A 262 22.94 30.49 5.27
C ASN A 262 23.02 31.05 3.83
N LYS A 263 22.11 30.61 2.93
CA LYS A 263 22.02 31.16 1.56
C LYS A 263 21.73 32.66 1.55
N THR A 264 20.81 33.12 2.40
CA THR A 264 20.46 34.55 2.51
C THR A 264 21.64 35.39 3.00
N ASP A 265 22.41 34.87 3.96
CA ASP A 265 23.57 35.57 4.52
C ASP A 265 24.75 35.60 3.52
N GLU A 266 24.96 34.53 2.74
CA GLU A 266 25.91 34.52 1.62
C GLU A 266 25.56 35.54 0.53
N GLU A 267 24.27 35.66 0.16
CA GLU A 267 23.82 36.66 -0.82
C GLU A 267 23.99 38.10 -0.33
N LYS A 268 23.69 38.37 0.95
CA LYS A 268 23.94 39.68 1.57
C LYS A 268 25.42 40.04 1.57
N ASN A 269 26.29 39.08 1.94
CA ASN A 269 27.74 39.27 1.97
C ASN A 269 28.36 39.43 0.57
N LYS A 270 27.75 38.88 -0.49
CA LYS A 270 28.14 39.14 -1.88
C LYS A 270 27.72 40.53 -2.34
N LYS A 271 26.52 41.00 -1.96
CA LYS A 271 26.04 42.35 -2.30
C LYS A 271 26.76 43.47 -1.56
N SER A 272 27.30 43.22 -0.36
CA SER A 272 28.10 44.21 0.38
C SER A 272 29.56 44.33 -0.06
N LYS A 273 30.00 43.50 -1.03
CA LYS A 273 31.36 43.50 -1.60
C LYS A 273 31.41 44.09 -3.03
N ILE A 274 30.29 44.60 -3.52
CA ILE A 274 30.14 45.36 -4.78
C ILE A 274 29.81 46.80 -4.39
#